data_AF-A0A1Y1CP18-F1
#
_entry.id   AF-A0A1Y1CP18-F1
#
_cell.length_a   1.000
_cell.length_b   1.000
_cell.length_c   1.000
_cell.angle_alpha   90.00
_cell.angle_beta   90.00
_cell.angle_gamma   90.00
#
_symmetry.space_group_name_H-M   'P 1'
#
loop_
_entity.id
_entity.type
_entity.pdbx_description
1 polymer ?
#
loop_
_entity_poly.entity_id
_entity_poly.type
_entity_poly.pdbx_seq_one_letter_code
_entity_poly.pdbx_strand_id
1 'polypeptide(L)'
;MKEKEKIYQSLIEMYNNGIQSKDPKKIRGFLNNDSVELLKDDAQFYLEILQLRAASFSLFGELNEAGEEYRKGYSSCSTSGKWVYGVNWALQFMAEFSFKRDKEKINEAMNNGVKVLDQSLVDLPFDKYRDFYHLSISNVRAFMLLNAGRKKEALQSYADCKFIPVPIPEYNDKESLQILFAHFTKGIAVAIELKDYNLLMNLMKVISIDDHTLESEESLFRIFYETLVSAFDMRAEFITEFNAMFKIKDVLENTTPHFAQFLSLIGEQDFDKLDRFFHESYSN
;
A
#
# COMPACT_ATOMS: atom_id res chain seq x y z
N MET A 1 -5.39 27.58 -20.87
CA MET A 1 -6.46 26.90 -20.10
C MET A 1 -7.33 26.03 -21.02
N LYS A 2 -8.19 26.61 -21.88
CA LYS A 2 -9.10 25.83 -22.77
C LYS A 2 -8.45 24.78 -23.68
N GLU A 3 -7.21 25.00 -24.12
CA GLU A 3 -6.50 24.03 -24.97
C GLU A 3 -5.93 22.86 -24.16
N LYS A 4 -5.31 23.12 -23.00
CA LYS A 4 -4.82 22.09 -22.08
C LYS A 4 -5.95 21.21 -21.54
N GLU A 5 -7.09 21.81 -21.21
CA GLU A 5 -8.31 21.08 -20.82
C GLU A 5 -8.77 20.12 -21.93
N LYS A 6 -8.74 20.54 -23.21
CA LYS A 6 -9.10 19.67 -24.33
C LYS A 6 -8.12 18.50 -24.48
N ILE A 7 -6.81 18.75 -24.34
CA ILE A 7 -5.77 17.72 -24.39
C ILE A 7 -6.00 16.72 -23.26
N TYR A 8 -6.16 17.20 -22.03
CA TYR A 8 -6.46 16.38 -20.85
C TYR A 8 -7.71 15.52 -21.06
N GLN A 9 -8.84 16.11 -21.45
CA GLN A 9 -10.08 15.36 -21.67
C GLN A 9 -9.93 14.31 -22.78
N SER A 10 -9.23 14.63 -23.87
CA SER A 10 -8.96 13.68 -24.94
C SER A 10 -8.11 12.50 -24.45
N LEU A 11 -7.11 12.74 -23.62
CA LEU A 11 -6.26 11.70 -23.03
C LEU A 11 -7.03 10.82 -22.04
N ILE A 12 -7.89 11.41 -21.20
CA ILE A 12 -8.81 10.68 -20.30
C ILE A 12 -9.76 9.79 -21.10
N GLU A 13 -10.34 10.29 -22.19
CA GLU A 13 -11.23 9.52 -23.05
C GLU A 13 -10.49 8.35 -23.72
N MET A 14 -9.28 8.56 -24.22
CA MET A 14 -8.44 7.50 -24.79
C MET A 14 -8.15 6.40 -23.76
N TYR A 15 -7.75 6.79 -22.53
CA TYR A 15 -7.51 5.86 -21.43
C TYR A 15 -8.77 5.06 -21.10
N ASN A 16 -9.90 5.74 -20.86
CA ASN A 16 -11.16 5.10 -20.49
C ASN A 16 -11.65 4.14 -21.58
N ASN A 17 -11.59 4.55 -22.85
CA ASN A 17 -11.93 3.68 -23.96
C ASN A 17 -11.03 2.44 -24.03
N GLY A 18 -9.73 2.59 -23.77
CA GLY A 18 -8.78 1.48 -23.70
C GLY A 18 -9.10 0.49 -22.58
N ILE A 19 -9.28 0.98 -21.36
CA ILE A 19 -9.55 0.16 -20.16
C ILE A 19 -10.91 -0.54 -20.26
N GLN A 20 -11.97 0.17 -20.63
CA GLN A 20 -13.32 -0.40 -20.71
C GLN A 20 -13.43 -1.47 -21.80
N SER A 21 -12.81 -1.24 -22.95
CA SER A 21 -12.81 -2.24 -24.03
C SER A 21 -11.79 -3.36 -23.85
N LYS A 22 -10.90 -3.24 -22.84
CA LYS A 22 -9.78 -4.16 -22.58
C LYS A 22 -8.93 -4.42 -23.85
N ASP A 23 -8.74 -3.38 -24.66
CA ASP A 23 -8.04 -3.46 -25.95
C ASP A 23 -6.59 -2.98 -25.80
N PRO A 24 -5.58 -3.90 -25.86
CA PRO A 24 -4.18 -3.54 -25.74
C PRO A 24 -3.72 -2.48 -26.75
N LYS A 25 -4.26 -2.47 -27.97
CA LYS A 25 -3.85 -1.52 -29.00
C LYS A 25 -4.29 -0.10 -28.65
N LYS A 26 -5.48 0.05 -28.08
CA LYS A 26 -5.99 1.35 -27.63
C LYS A 26 -5.20 1.86 -26.43
N ILE A 27 -4.90 0.99 -25.47
CA ILE A 27 -4.06 1.36 -24.32
C ILE A 27 -2.66 1.79 -24.80
N ARG A 28 -2.07 1.08 -25.77
CA ARG A 28 -0.79 1.49 -26.39
C ARG A 28 -0.89 2.81 -27.15
N GLY A 29 -2.01 3.09 -27.81
CA GLY A 29 -2.28 4.38 -28.43
C GLY A 29 -2.27 5.53 -27.42
N PHE A 30 -2.85 5.33 -26.23
CA PHE A 30 -2.77 6.28 -25.12
C PHE A 30 -1.33 6.45 -24.60
N LEU A 31 -0.61 5.33 -24.38
CA LEU A 31 0.77 5.34 -23.90
C LEU A 31 1.75 6.01 -24.88
N ASN A 32 1.49 5.97 -26.19
CA ASN A 32 2.36 6.58 -27.20
C ASN A 32 1.94 8.03 -27.57
N ASN A 33 0.97 8.61 -26.86
CA ASN A 33 0.53 9.97 -27.15
C ASN A 33 1.39 11.01 -26.42
N ASP A 34 2.27 11.67 -27.17
CA ASP A 34 3.22 12.68 -26.66
C ASP A 34 2.55 14.02 -26.24
N SER A 35 1.26 14.21 -26.51
CA SER A 35 0.55 15.43 -26.08
C SER A 35 0.49 15.59 -24.55
N VAL A 36 0.78 14.55 -23.78
CA VAL A 36 0.97 14.62 -22.32
C VAL A 36 2.01 15.66 -21.92
N GLU A 37 3.09 15.82 -22.68
CA GLU A 37 4.16 16.78 -22.34
C GLU A 37 3.70 18.24 -22.48
N LEU A 38 2.64 18.49 -23.26
CA LEU A 38 2.02 19.82 -23.38
C LEU A 38 1.25 20.23 -22.11
N LEU A 39 0.98 19.27 -21.20
CA LEU A 39 0.31 19.52 -19.93
C LEU A 39 1.28 19.94 -18.82
N LYS A 40 2.61 19.89 -19.03
CA LYS A 40 3.61 20.03 -17.96
C LYS A 40 3.49 21.27 -17.07
N ASP A 41 3.09 22.42 -17.62
CA ASP A 41 2.88 23.64 -16.80
C ASP A 41 1.53 23.68 -16.06
N ASP A 42 0.72 22.63 -16.19
CA ASP A 42 -0.50 22.41 -15.42
C ASP A 42 -0.31 21.13 -14.58
N ALA A 43 0.21 21.32 -13.36
CA ALA A 43 0.62 20.21 -12.51
C ALA A 43 -0.52 19.24 -12.22
N GLN A 44 -1.75 19.74 -12.07
CA GLN A 44 -2.90 18.87 -11.79
C GLN A 44 -3.15 17.90 -12.94
N PHE A 45 -3.32 18.41 -14.16
CA PHE A 45 -3.58 17.56 -15.33
C PHE A 45 -2.38 16.68 -15.67
N TYR A 46 -1.16 17.20 -15.57
CA TYR A 46 0.03 16.44 -15.90
C TYR A 46 0.23 15.24 -14.96
N LEU A 47 0.15 15.46 -13.65
CA LEU A 47 0.36 14.41 -12.65
C LEU A 47 -0.67 13.28 -12.79
N GLU A 48 -1.94 13.61 -13.00
CA GLU A 48 -3.00 12.62 -13.17
C GLU A 48 -2.76 11.77 -14.42
N ILE A 49 -2.49 12.37 -15.58
CA ILE A 49 -2.23 11.61 -16.81
C ILE A 49 -0.99 10.72 -16.67
N LEU A 50 0.08 11.19 -16.02
CA LEU A 50 1.26 10.37 -15.76
C LEU A 50 0.94 9.17 -14.86
N GLN A 51 0.10 9.34 -13.84
CA GLN A 51 -0.35 8.21 -13.01
C GLN A 51 -1.19 7.20 -13.80
N LEU A 52 -2.07 7.66 -14.69
CA LEU A 52 -2.85 6.78 -15.57
C LEU A 52 -1.97 6.04 -16.58
N ARG A 53 -0.94 6.70 -17.11
CA ARG A 53 0.07 6.08 -17.98
C ARG A 53 0.88 5.04 -17.22
N ALA A 54 1.32 5.35 -16.00
CA ALA A 54 2.03 4.40 -15.16
C ALA A 54 1.17 3.17 -14.83
N ALA A 55 -0.10 3.36 -14.44
CA ALA A 55 -1.03 2.26 -14.21
C ALA A 55 -1.22 1.41 -15.48
N SER A 56 -1.29 2.05 -16.66
CA SER A 56 -1.42 1.37 -17.95
C SER A 56 -0.16 0.57 -18.31
N PHE A 57 1.04 1.09 -18.05
CA PHE A 57 2.30 0.34 -18.20
C PHE A 57 2.34 -0.87 -17.25
N SER A 58 1.90 -0.70 -16.00
CA SER A 58 1.77 -1.79 -15.03
C SER A 58 0.87 -2.92 -15.54
N LEU A 59 -0.20 -2.64 -16.30
CA LEU A 59 -1.04 -3.69 -16.90
C LEU A 59 -0.27 -4.62 -17.87
N PHE A 60 0.82 -4.13 -18.46
CA PHE A 60 1.70 -4.92 -19.34
C PHE A 60 2.91 -5.52 -18.60
N GLY A 61 3.02 -5.30 -17.29
CA GLY A 61 4.19 -5.68 -16.50
C GLY A 61 5.46 -4.90 -16.85
N GLU A 62 5.29 -3.69 -17.39
CA GLU A 62 6.34 -2.72 -17.75
C GLU A 62 6.58 -1.74 -16.59
N LEU A 63 7.06 -2.30 -15.47
CA LEU A 63 7.17 -1.55 -14.20
C LEU A 63 8.25 -0.46 -14.23
N ASN A 64 9.29 -0.63 -15.05
CA ASN A 64 10.31 0.38 -15.22
C ASN A 64 9.73 1.61 -15.91
N GLU A 65 9.00 1.41 -17.00
CA GLU A 65 8.27 2.43 -17.75
C GLU A 65 7.22 3.12 -16.88
N ALA A 66 6.48 2.36 -16.07
CA ALA A 66 5.58 2.93 -15.07
C ALA A 66 6.34 3.86 -14.10
N GLY A 67 7.52 3.44 -13.63
CA GLY A 67 8.38 4.26 -12.79
C GLY A 67 8.95 5.50 -13.49
N GLU A 68 9.26 5.42 -14.79
CA GLU A 68 9.66 6.59 -15.58
C GLU A 68 8.56 7.65 -15.62
N GLU A 69 7.30 7.26 -15.81
CA GLU A 69 6.16 8.19 -15.82
C GLU A 69 5.98 8.88 -14.48
N TYR A 70 6.11 8.17 -13.36
CA TYR A 70 6.13 8.80 -12.04
C TYR A 70 7.32 9.76 -11.89
N ARG A 71 8.52 9.36 -12.32
CA ARG A 71 9.69 10.24 -12.19
C ARG A 71 9.54 11.56 -12.94
N LYS A 72 8.91 11.55 -14.11
CA LYS A 72 8.61 12.79 -14.87
C LYS A 72 7.75 13.76 -14.07
N GLY A 73 6.76 13.25 -13.35
CA GLY A 73 5.81 14.06 -12.59
C GLY A 73 6.35 14.54 -11.24
N TYR A 74 7.33 13.83 -10.68
CA TYR A 74 7.80 14.04 -9.31
C TYR A 74 8.26 15.48 -8.99
N SER A 75 8.86 16.19 -9.95
CA SER A 75 9.24 17.61 -9.78
C SER A 75 8.06 18.58 -9.82
N SER A 76 6.93 18.16 -10.38
CA SER A 76 5.70 18.95 -10.49
C SER A 76 4.79 18.78 -9.27
N CYS A 77 5.12 17.88 -8.34
CA CYS A 77 4.38 17.71 -7.09
C CYS A 77 4.52 18.93 -6.17
N SER A 78 3.44 19.28 -5.47
CA SER A 78 3.53 20.21 -4.35
C SER A 78 4.37 19.61 -3.21
N THR A 79 4.94 20.46 -2.37
CA THR A 79 5.70 20.03 -1.18
C THR A 79 4.89 19.08 -0.29
N SER A 80 3.59 19.33 -0.12
CA SER A 80 2.71 18.49 0.72
C SER A 80 2.25 17.19 0.04
N GLY A 81 2.23 17.13 -1.29
CA GLY A 81 1.75 15.96 -2.06
C GLY A 81 2.86 15.00 -2.50
N LYS A 82 4.12 15.41 -2.41
CA LYS A 82 5.27 14.67 -2.96
C LYS A 82 5.48 13.31 -2.31
N TRP A 83 5.30 13.21 -0.99
CA TRP A 83 5.42 11.94 -0.26
C TRP A 83 4.36 10.91 -0.71
N VAL A 84 3.09 11.32 -0.84
CA VAL A 84 1.98 10.46 -1.31
C VAL A 84 2.24 10.00 -2.73
N TYR A 85 2.71 10.92 -3.59
CA TYR A 85 3.04 10.60 -4.96
C TYR A 85 4.15 9.54 -5.05
N GLY A 86 5.18 9.63 -4.18
CA GLY A 86 6.21 8.60 -4.06
C GLY A 86 5.70 7.27 -3.50
N VAL A 87 4.74 7.28 -2.56
CA VAL A 87 4.07 6.05 -2.10
C VAL A 87 3.32 5.38 -3.27
N ASN A 88 2.52 6.15 -4.02
CA ASN A 88 1.79 5.63 -5.19
C ASN A 88 2.72 5.08 -6.27
N TRP A 89 3.87 5.71 -6.48
CA TRP A 89 4.93 5.19 -7.34
C TRP A 89 5.44 3.84 -6.82
N ALA A 90 5.86 3.78 -5.55
CA ALA A 90 6.39 2.55 -4.97
C ALA A 90 5.39 1.39 -5.08
N LEU A 91 4.09 1.65 -4.87
CA LEU A 91 3.03 0.65 -4.95
C LEU A 91 2.87 0.03 -6.35
N GLN A 92 3.29 0.71 -7.43
CA GLN A 92 3.28 0.11 -8.77
C GLN A 92 4.12 -1.16 -8.82
N PHE A 93 5.22 -1.21 -8.07
CA PHE A 93 6.09 -2.38 -8.01
C PHE A 93 5.40 -3.60 -7.38
N MET A 94 4.33 -3.41 -6.61
CA MET A 94 3.51 -4.52 -6.08
C MET A 94 2.69 -5.23 -7.16
N ALA A 95 2.52 -4.63 -8.35
CA ALA A 95 1.90 -5.34 -9.47
C ALA A 95 2.70 -6.58 -9.88
N GLU A 96 3.98 -6.69 -9.52
CA GLU A 96 4.82 -7.88 -9.76
C GLU A 96 4.21 -9.16 -9.17
N PHE A 97 3.48 -9.07 -8.05
CA PHE A 97 2.75 -10.20 -7.47
C PHE A 97 1.67 -10.76 -8.42
N SER A 98 1.19 -9.97 -9.38
CA SER A 98 0.15 -10.39 -10.33
C SER A 98 0.70 -11.05 -11.59
N PHE A 99 2.00 -10.90 -11.90
CA PHE A 99 2.57 -11.42 -13.15
C PHE A 99 3.05 -12.87 -13.07
N LYS A 100 2.96 -13.51 -11.89
CA LYS A 100 3.37 -14.90 -11.64
C LYS A 100 4.81 -15.20 -12.14
N ARG A 101 5.68 -14.20 -12.06
CA ARG A 101 7.11 -14.30 -12.36
C ARG A 101 7.88 -14.76 -11.12
N ASP A 102 9.14 -15.08 -11.34
CA ASP A 102 10.06 -15.68 -10.39
C ASP A 102 10.29 -14.77 -9.17
N LYS A 103 10.69 -15.36 -8.05
CA LYS A 103 10.96 -14.65 -6.78
C LYS A 103 12.00 -13.55 -6.94
N GLU A 104 12.98 -13.74 -7.82
CA GLU A 104 14.01 -12.76 -8.14
C GLU A 104 13.41 -11.46 -8.69
N LYS A 105 12.36 -11.56 -9.49
CA LYS A 105 11.68 -10.38 -10.06
C LYS A 105 10.87 -9.63 -9.01
N ILE A 106 10.20 -10.36 -8.11
CA ILE A 106 9.55 -9.77 -6.94
C ILE A 106 10.60 -9.03 -6.09
N ASN A 107 11.73 -9.66 -5.79
CA ASN A 107 12.81 -9.04 -5.03
C ASN A 107 13.33 -7.75 -5.69
N GLU A 108 13.57 -7.78 -7.01
CA GLU A 108 14.02 -6.62 -7.79
C GLU A 108 13.00 -5.47 -7.71
N ALA A 109 11.72 -5.76 -7.98
CA ALA A 109 10.64 -4.79 -7.94
C ALA A 109 10.48 -4.18 -6.54
N MET A 110 10.46 -5.01 -5.49
CA MET A 110 10.36 -4.54 -4.11
C MET A 110 11.53 -3.62 -3.72
N ASN A 111 12.76 -3.95 -4.11
CA ASN A 111 13.92 -3.10 -3.84
C ASN A 111 13.85 -1.75 -4.57
N ASN A 112 13.26 -1.70 -5.76
CA ASN A 112 13.02 -0.43 -6.46
C ASN A 112 11.96 0.40 -5.74
N GLY A 113 10.88 -0.22 -5.26
CA GLY A 113 9.88 0.45 -4.42
C GLY A 113 10.47 1.03 -3.13
N VAL A 114 11.33 0.28 -2.43
CA VAL A 114 12.02 0.75 -1.21
C VAL A 114 12.81 2.03 -1.44
N LYS A 115 13.56 2.13 -2.56
CA LYS A 115 14.32 3.35 -2.89
C LYS A 115 13.43 4.58 -3.02
N VAL A 116 12.24 4.41 -3.59
CA VAL A 116 11.26 5.49 -3.73
C VAL A 116 10.70 5.88 -2.35
N LEU A 117 10.39 4.89 -1.50
CA LEU A 117 9.87 5.13 -0.15
C LEU A 117 10.89 5.81 0.77
N ASP A 118 12.18 5.50 0.64
CA ASP A 118 13.25 6.20 1.35
C ASP A 118 13.20 7.70 1.05
N GLN A 119 12.93 8.07 -0.21
CA GLN A 119 12.77 9.47 -0.60
C GLN A 119 11.43 10.04 -0.08
N SER A 120 10.33 9.30 -0.13
CA SER A 120 9.04 9.73 0.45
C SER A 120 9.13 10.06 1.94
N LEU A 121 9.95 9.34 2.71
CA LEU A 121 10.21 9.66 4.13
C LEU A 121 10.84 11.04 4.30
N VAL A 122 11.76 11.40 3.41
CA VAL A 122 12.42 12.72 3.41
C VAL A 122 11.43 13.83 3.02
N ASP A 123 10.50 13.56 2.12
CA ASP A 123 9.50 14.53 1.66
C ASP A 123 8.27 14.67 2.58
N LEU A 124 8.26 14.00 3.74
CA LEU A 124 7.13 14.08 4.66
C LEU A 124 6.86 15.53 5.09
N PRO A 125 5.61 16.02 5.00
CA PRO A 125 5.25 17.35 5.45
C PRO A 125 5.38 17.46 6.96
N PHE A 126 5.65 18.68 7.42
CA PHE A 126 5.65 19.00 8.85
C PHE A 126 4.25 19.47 9.27
N ASP A 127 3.36 18.53 9.56
CA ASP A 127 2.00 18.81 10.02
C ASP A 127 1.57 17.86 11.16
N LYS A 128 0.33 18.04 11.64
CA LYS A 128 -0.22 17.28 12.77
C LYS A 128 -0.36 15.78 12.52
N TYR A 129 -0.35 15.34 11.25
CA TYR A 129 -0.53 13.95 10.86
C TYR A 129 0.78 13.26 10.46
N ARG A 130 1.92 13.97 10.55
CA ARG A 130 3.24 13.45 10.16
C ARG A 130 3.57 12.09 10.74
N ASP A 131 3.28 11.84 12.02
CA ASP A 131 3.57 10.55 12.66
C ASP A 131 2.76 9.40 12.02
N PHE A 132 1.51 9.66 11.61
CA PHE A 132 0.70 8.68 10.87
C PHE A 132 1.19 8.46 9.44
N TYR A 133 1.61 9.53 8.76
CA TYR A 133 2.21 9.41 7.41
C TYR A 133 3.52 8.62 7.45
N HIS A 134 4.33 8.85 8.48
CA HIS A 134 5.55 8.10 8.72
C HIS A 134 5.24 6.60 8.90
N LEU A 135 4.30 6.26 9.78
CA LEU A 135 3.87 4.87 9.97
C LEU A 135 3.32 4.24 8.68
N SER A 136 2.58 5.01 7.88
CA SER A 136 2.04 4.55 6.60
C SER A 136 3.16 4.16 5.63
N ILE A 137 4.17 5.03 5.46
CA ILE A 137 5.33 4.76 4.61
C ILE A 137 6.12 3.57 5.16
N SER A 138 6.34 3.51 6.48
CA SER A 138 7.05 2.41 7.13
C SER A 138 6.35 1.07 6.95
N ASN A 139 5.01 1.02 6.97
CA ASN A 139 4.24 -0.20 6.68
C ASN A 139 4.48 -0.71 5.26
N VAL A 140 4.41 0.17 4.25
CA VAL A 140 4.67 -0.21 2.86
C VAL A 140 6.14 -0.63 2.69
N ARG A 141 7.07 0.15 3.25
CA ARG A 141 8.51 -0.07 3.15
C ARG A 141 8.92 -1.39 3.79
N ALA A 142 8.45 -1.65 5.01
CA ALA A 142 8.75 -2.89 5.72
C ALA A 142 8.20 -4.10 4.96
N PHE A 143 7.00 -4.01 4.40
CA PHE A 143 6.42 -5.08 3.60
C PHE A 143 7.22 -5.35 2.32
N MET A 144 7.68 -4.31 1.63
CA MET A 144 8.57 -4.47 0.47
C MET A 144 9.92 -5.06 0.86
N LEU A 145 10.54 -4.59 1.94
CA LEU A 145 11.81 -5.15 2.46
C LEU A 145 11.67 -6.62 2.83
N LEU A 146 10.57 -6.99 3.49
CA LEU A 146 10.26 -8.36 3.85
C LEU A 146 10.17 -9.24 2.59
N ASN A 147 9.43 -8.79 1.57
CA ASN A 147 9.29 -9.51 0.30
C ASN A 147 10.56 -9.49 -0.56
N ALA A 148 11.53 -8.62 -0.25
CA ALA A 148 12.88 -8.64 -0.81
C ALA A 148 13.87 -9.50 0.01
N GLY A 149 13.40 -10.20 1.06
CA GLY A 149 14.23 -11.04 1.94
C GLY A 149 15.00 -10.30 3.02
N ARG A 150 14.80 -8.98 3.17
CA ARG A 150 15.54 -8.09 4.09
C ARG A 150 14.83 -7.95 5.45
N LYS A 151 14.60 -9.08 6.13
CA LYS A 151 13.78 -9.19 7.35
C LYS A 151 14.19 -8.22 8.49
N LYS A 152 15.49 -8.11 8.76
CA LYS A 152 16.00 -7.21 9.83
C LYS A 152 15.71 -5.75 9.54
N GLU A 153 15.89 -5.35 8.28
CA GLU A 153 15.66 -3.97 7.83
C GLU A 153 14.16 -3.64 7.79
N ALA A 154 13.31 -4.65 7.53
CA ALA A 154 11.87 -4.51 7.64
C ALA A 154 11.46 -4.07 9.06
N LEU A 155 11.96 -4.74 10.11
CA LEU A 155 11.70 -4.32 11.49
C LEU A 155 12.30 -2.95 11.82
N GLN A 156 13.51 -2.66 11.32
CA GLN A 156 14.15 -1.35 11.54
C GLN A 156 13.37 -0.19 10.92
N SER A 157 12.48 -0.44 9.95
CA SER A 157 11.61 0.60 9.37
C SER A 157 10.67 1.24 10.41
N TYR A 158 10.49 0.58 11.56
CA TYR A 158 9.65 1.04 12.65
C TYR A 158 10.39 1.73 13.79
N ALA A 159 11.73 1.83 13.74
CA ALA A 159 12.55 2.30 14.85
C ALA A 159 12.16 3.72 15.33
N ASP A 160 11.80 4.59 14.39
CA ASP A 160 11.42 5.98 14.64
C ASP A 160 9.89 6.21 14.56
N CYS A 161 9.09 5.14 14.44
CA CYS A 161 7.64 5.23 14.40
C CYS A 161 7.06 5.47 15.79
N LYS A 162 6.07 6.37 15.86
CA LYS A 162 5.23 6.51 17.05
C LYS A 162 3.93 5.75 16.84
N PHE A 163 3.63 4.84 17.76
CA PHE A 163 2.39 4.07 17.78
C PHE A 163 1.35 4.74 18.67
N ILE A 164 0.84 5.87 18.19
CA ILE A 164 -0.23 6.63 18.85
C ILE A 164 -1.60 6.21 18.29
N PRO A 165 -2.64 6.06 19.14
CA PRO A 165 -4.00 5.80 18.67
C PRO A 165 -4.49 6.88 17.70
N VAL A 166 -5.19 6.48 16.64
CA VAL A 166 -5.89 7.42 15.76
C VAL A 166 -7.01 8.07 16.57
N PRO A 167 -7.10 9.41 16.63
CA PRO A 167 -8.17 10.05 17.37
C PRO A 167 -9.55 9.75 16.74
N ILE A 168 -10.56 9.57 17.59
CA ILE A 168 -11.93 9.19 17.17
C ILE A 168 -12.52 10.10 16.07
N PRO A 169 -12.34 11.44 16.09
CA PRO A 169 -12.84 12.28 15.00
C PRO A 169 -12.23 11.93 13.64
N GLU A 170 -10.91 11.77 13.56
CA GLU A 170 -10.18 11.36 12.36
C GLU A 170 -10.46 9.90 11.96
N TYR A 171 -10.74 9.03 12.92
CA TYR A 171 -11.14 7.65 12.65
C TYR A 171 -12.48 7.59 11.91
N ASN A 172 -13.45 8.40 12.35
CA ASN A 172 -14.81 8.48 11.80
C ASN A 172 -14.91 9.30 10.50
N ASP A 173 -13.92 10.14 10.22
CA ASP A 173 -13.85 10.89 8.98
C ASP A 173 -13.24 10.04 7.85
N LYS A 174 -14.05 9.74 6.83
CA LYS A 174 -13.68 8.90 5.69
C LYS A 174 -12.57 9.50 4.83
N GLU A 175 -12.34 10.81 4.90
CA GLU A 175 -11.28 11.48 4.13
C GLU A 175 -9.96 11.61 4.93
N SER A 176 -10.04 11.59 6.26
CA SER A 176 -8.87 11.71 7.13
C SER A 176 -8.08 10.41 7.16
N LEU A 177 -6.74 10.49 7.03
CA LEU A 177 -5.82 9.36 7.19
C LEU A 177 -6.07 8.15 6.26
N GLN A 178 -6.74 8.32 5.11
CA GLN A 178 -7.00 7.23 4.14
C GLN A 178 -5.74 6.41 3.80
N ILE A 179 -4.60 7.08 3.58
CA ILE A 179 -3.33 6.41 3.24
C ILE A 179 -2.83 5.50 4.38
N LEU A 180 -3.08 5.87 5.65
CA LEU A 180 -2.74 5.03 6.78
C LEU A 180 -3.54 3.74 6.74
N PHE A 181 -4.87 3.83 6.67
CA PHE A 181 -5.75 2.67 6.71
C PHE A 181 -5.61 1.79 5.46
N ALA A 182 -5.42 2.38 4.28
CA ALA A 182 -5.14 1.65 3.04
C ALA A 182 -3.86 0.79 3.14
N HIS A 183 -2.88 1.19 3.93
CA HIS A 183 -1.59 0.48 3.98
C HIS A 183 -1.27 -0.14 5.34
N PHE A 184 -2.22 -0.09 6.27
CA PHE A 184 -2.07 -0.62 7.61
C PHE A 184 -1.89 -2.14 7.62
N THR A 185 -2.64 -2.82 6.77
CA THR A 185 -2.63 -4.28 6.63
C THR A 185 -1.26 -4.82 6.20
N LYS A 186 -0.45 -4.01 5.50
CA LYS A 186 0.94 -4.34 5.15
C LYS A 186 1.84 -4.40 6.38
N GLY A 187 1.62 -3.54 7.37
CA GLY A 187 2.31 -3.61 8.66
C GLY A 187 1.93 -4.85 9.46
N ILE A 188 0.63 -5.18 9.49
CA ILE A 188 0.14 -6.42 10.11
C ILE A 188 0.77 -7.65 9.45
N ALA A 189 0.87 -7.66 8.12
CA ALA A 189 1.52 -8.73 7.39
C ALA A 189 2.99 -8.91 7.81
N VAL A 190 3.71 -7.81 8.04
CA VAL A 190 5.09 -7.85 8.55
C VAL A 190 5.15 -8.43 9.95
N ALA A 191 4.29 -7.97 10.87
CA ALA A 191 4.26 -8.46 12.24
C ALA A 191 3.94 -9.97 12.30
N ILE A 192 2.97 -10.44 11.52
CA ILE A 192 2.59 -11.86 11.42
C ILE A 192 3.72 -12.70 10.82
N GLU A 193 4.29 -12.28 9.69
CA GLU A 193 5.35 -13.06 9.04
C GLU A 193 6.61 -13.17 9.89
N LEU A 194 6.92 -12.12 10.65
CA LEU A 194 8.09 -12.09 11.52
C LEU A 194 7.81 -12.56 12.94
N LYS A 195 6.56 -12.92 13.25
CA LYS A 195 6.11 -13.34 14.58
C LYS A 195 6.48 -12.32 15.67
N ASP A 196 6.41 -11.03 15.32
CA ASP A 196 6.78 -9.94 16.23
C ASP A 196 5.55 -9.48 17.02
N TYR A 197 5.41 -10.01 18.24
CA TYR A 197 4.31 -9.69 19.14
C TYR A 197 4.23 -8.19 19.45
N ASN A 198 5.37 -7.56 19.73
CA ASN A 198 5.40 -6.15 20.15
C ASN A 198 4.97 -5.24 19.00
N LEU A 199 5.45 -5.51 17.79
CA LEU A 199 5.01 -4.78 16.60
C LEU A 199 3.51 -4.98 16.35
N LEU A 200 3.01 -6.22 16.48
CA LEU A 200 1.58 -6.49 16.31
C LEU A 200 0.72 -5.71 17.31
N MET A 201 1.03 -5.76 18.61
CA MET A 201 0.31 -5.02 19.64
C MET A 201 0.38 -3.51 19.42
N ASN A 202 1.56 -2.99 19.06
CA ASN A 202 1.75 -1.58 18.73
C ASN A 202 0.91 -1.14 17.53
N LEU A 203 0.78 -1.97 16.49
CA LEU A 203 -0.09 -1.70 15.35
C LEU A 203 -1.56 -1.76 15.76
N MET A 204 -2.00 -2.76 16.52
CA MET A 204 -3.38 -2.84 16.99
C MET A 204 -3.78 -1.63 17.83
N LYS A 205 -2.88 -1.13 18.68
CA LYS A 205 -3.07 0.11 19.45
C LYS A 205 -3.39 1.33 18.59
N VAL A 206 -2.79 1.44 17.40
CA VAL A 206 -3.01 2.60 16.53
C VAL A 206 -4.44 2.63 15.98
N ILE A 207 -5.02 1.46 15.67
CA ILE A 207 -6.34 1.34 15.03
C ILE A 207 -7.45 0.87 15.98
N SER A 208 -7.15 0.64 17.26
CA SER A 208 -8.18 0.35 18.25
C SER A 208 -9.01 1.59 18.55
N ILE A 209 -10.32 1.40 18.64
CA ILE A 209 -11.29 2.42 19.06
C ILE A 209 -11.53 2.34 20.58
N ASP A 210 -11.30 1.16 21.17
CA ASP A 210 -11.53 0.88 22.58
C ASP A 210 -10.26 0.31 23.22
N ASP A 211 -9.70 1.04 24.19
CA ASP A 211 -8.52 0.59 24.93
C ASP A 211 -8.85 -0.66 25.78
N HIS A 212 -10.12 -0.87 26.16
CA HIS A 212 -10.54 -2.06 26.91
C HIS A 212 -10.43 -3.36 26.11
N THR A 213 -10.57 -3.30 24.79
CA THR A 213 -10.36 -4.49 23.92
C THR A 213 -8.91 -4.96 23.99
N LEU A 214 -7.94 -4.06 24.10
CA LEU A 214 -6.53 -4.40 24.17
C LEU A 214 -6.07 -4.85 25.56
N GLU A 215 -6.85 -4.51 26.60
CA GLU A 215 -6.62 -4.88 27.99
C GLU A 215 -7.42 -6.12 28.43
N SER A 216 -8.16 -6.75 27.50
CA SER A 216 -9.00 -7.91 27.83
C SER A 216 -8.16 -9.14 28.19
N GLU A 217 -8.71 -10.03 29.01
CA GLU A 217 -8.10 -11.33 29.34
C GLU A 217 -8.32 -12.39 28.23
N GLU A 218 -8.77 -11.97 27.04
CA GLU A 218 -9.03 -12.86 25.92
C GLU A 218 -7.75 -13.31 25.20
N SER A 219 -7.88 -14.26 24.27
CA SER A 219 -6.75 -14.70 23.47
C SER A 219 -6.27 -13.60 22.52
N LEU A 220 -4.97 -13.62 22.17
CA LEU A 220 -4.39 -12.65 21.24
C LEU A 220 -5.12 -12.62 19.89
N PHE A 221 -5.58 -13.77 19.39
CA PHE A 221 -6.36 -13.82 18.16
C PHE A 221 -7.70 -13.10 18.32
N ARG A 222 -8.37 -13.24 19.47
CA ARG A 222 -9.66 -12.59 19.72
C ARG A 222 -9.52 -11.07 19.76
N ILE A 223 -8.53 -10.56 20.50
CA ILE A 223 -8.19 -9.13 20.56
C ILE A 223 -7.90 -8.59 19.15
N PHE A 224 -7.09 -9.33 18.38
CA PHE A 224 -6.75 -8.99 17.00
C PHE A 224 -7.97 -8.96 16.08
N TYR A 225 -8.81 -9.98 16.15
CA TYR A 225 -9.99 -10.10 15.30
C TYR A 225 -11.00 -8.98 15.56
N GLU A 226 -11.28 -8.65 16.82
CA GLU A 226 -12.21 -7.58 17.18
C GLU A 226 -11.70 -6.20 16.76
N THR A 227 -10.39 -5.95 16.90
CA THR A 227 -9.74 -4.75 16.40
C THR A 227 -9.88 -4.65 14.86
N LEU A 228 -9.67 -5.74 14.14
CA LEU A 228 -9.80 -5.77 12.68
C LEU A 228 -11.23 -5.56 12.20
N VAL A 229 -12.22 -6.22 12.81
CA VAL A 229 -13.63 -6.07 12.45
C VAL A 229 -14.05 -4.61 12.58
N SER A 230 -13.65 -3.95 13.67
CA SER A 230 -13.92 -2.53 13.90
C SER A 230 -13.29 -1.64 12.81
N ALA A 231 -12.09 -1.96 12.35
CA ALA A 231 -11.45 -1.27 11.23
C ALA A 231 -12.15 -1.52 9.89
N PHE A 232 -12.57 -2.77 9.63
CA PHE A 232 -13.30 -3.11 8.42
C PHE A 232 -14.62 -2.34 8.33
N ASP A 233 -15.42 -2.33 9.39
CA ASP A 233 -16.74 -1.70 9.38
C ASP A 233 -16.69 -0.19 9.14
N MET A 234 -15.60 0.45 9.60
CA MET A 234 -15.48 1.91 9.60
C MET A 234 -14.69 2.45 8.41
N ARG A 235 -13.75 1.68 7.83
CA ARG A 235 -12.74 2.15 6.86
C ARG A 235 -12.71 1.28 5.60
N ALA A 236 -13.34 1.77 4.52
CA ALA A 236 -13.49 1.02 3.27
C ALA A 236 -12.16 0.71 2.56
N GLU A 237 -11.18 1.61 2.69
CA GLU A 237 -9.83 1.46 2.15
C GLU A 237 -9.05 0.32 2.84
N PHE A 238 -9.32 0.08 4.11
CA PHE A 238 -8.73 -1.04 4.86
C PHE A 238 -9.26 -2.38 4.32
N ILE A 239 -10.58 -2.49 4.12
CA ILE A 239 -11.21 -3.68 3.49
C ILE A 239 -10.64 -3.90 2.08
N THR A 240 -10.59 -2.84 1.28
CA THR A 240 -10.14 -2.91 -0.12
C THR A 240 -8.74 -3.50 -0.22
N GLU A 241 -7.83 -3.02 0.64
CA GLU A 241 -6.42 -3.41 0.61
C GLU A 241 -6.18 -4.78 1.27
N PHE A 242 -6.93 -5.12 2.32
CA PHE A 242 -6.94 -6.49 2.84
C PHE A 242 -7.36 -7.50 1.77
N ASN A 243 -8.44 -7.20 1.03
CA ASN A 243 -8.91 -8.04 -0.06
C ASN A 243 -7.90 -8.11 -1.22
N ALA A 244 -7.16 -7.04 -1.50
CA ALA A 244 -6.08 -7.06 -2.48
C ALA A 244 -4.96 -8.03 -2.08
N MET A 245 -4.56 -8.04 -0.80
CA MET A 245 -3.58 -9.01 -0.29
C MET A 245 -4.12 -10.44 -0.30
N PHE A 246 -5.39 -10.63 0.07
CA PHE A 246 -6.04 -11.94 0.04
C PHE A 246 -6.03 -12.56 -1.38
N LYS A 247 -6.23 -11.73 -2.42
CA LYS A 247 -6.19 -12.17 -3.82
C LYS A 247 -4.82 -12.65 -4.29
N ILE A 248 -3.73 -12.21 -3.63
CA ILE A 248 -2.35 -12.59 -3.99
C ILE A 248 -1.75 -13.61 -3.03
N LYS A 249 -2.53 -14.17 -2.09
CA LYS A 249 -2.03 -15.05 -1.01
C LYS A 249 -1.22 -16.24 -1.53
N ASP A 250 -1.62 -16.86 -2.64
CA ASP A 250 -0.92 -18.02 -3.21
C ASP A 250 0.49 -17.64 -3.71
N VAL A 251 0.68 -16.39 -4.16
CA VAL A 251 1.99 -15.88 -4.57
C VAL A 251 2.84 -15.57 -3.34
N LEU A 252 2.20 -15.06 -2.28
CA LEU A 252 2.85 -14.76 -1.00
C LEU A 252 3.39 -16.00 -0.29
N GLU A 253 2.93 -17.22 -0.60
CA GLU A 253 3.52 -18.47 -0.06
C GLU A 253 5.04 -18.56 -0.33
N ASN A 254 5.54 -17.93 -1.40
CA ASN A 254 6.95 -17.97 -1.77
C ASN A 254 7.83 -16.93 -1.04
N THR A 255 7.22 -15.89 -0.47
CA THR A 255 7.92 -14.74 0.12
C THR A 255 7.57 -14.50 1.59
N THR A 256 6.29 -14.65 1.94
CA THR A 256 5.74 -14.48 3.29
C THR A 256 4.78 -15.64 3.65
N PRO A 257 5.29 -16.88 3.81
CA PRO A 257 4.48 -18.08 3.98
C PRO A 257 3.61 -18.08 5.24
N HIS A 258 4.06 -17.51 6.36
CA HIS A 258 3.25 -17.48 7.58
C HIS A 258 2.06 -16.53 7.42
N PHE A 259 2.28 -15.39 6.75
CA PHE A 259 1.18 -14.49 6.44
C PHE A 259 0.20 -15.08 5.42
N ALA A 260 0.69 -15.82 4.41
CA ALA A 260 -0.17 -16.55 3.46
C ALA A 260 -1.03 -17.61 4.17
N GLN A 261 -0.44 -18.36 5.11
CA GLN A 261 -1.18 -19.31 5.95
C GLN A 261 -2.27 -18.61 6.77
N PHE A 262 -1.96 -17.49 7.42
CA PHE A 262 -2.94 -16.68 8.14
C PHE A 262 -4.11 -16.26 7.22
N LEU A 263 -3.83 -15.75 6.02
CA LEU A 263 -4.88 -15.38 5.05
C LEU A 263 -5.74 -16.58 4.65
N SER A 264 -5.13 -17.76 4.45
CA SER A 264 -5.89 -18.98 4.14
C SER A 264 -6.81 -19.40 5.29
N LEU A 265 -6.33 -19.36 6.53
CA LEU A 265 -7.15 -19.66 7.71
C LEU A 265 -8.31 -18.67 7.91
N ILE A 266 -8.08 -17.37 7.65
CA ILE A 266 -9.15 -16.36 7.63
C ILE A 266 -10.19 -16.70 6.56
N GLY A 267 -9.75 -17.11 5.37
CA GLY A 267 -10.64 -17.51 4.27
C GLY A 267 -11.48 -18.75 4.57
N GLU A 268 -10.92 -19.69 5.33
CA GLU A 268 -11.62 -20.89 5.82
C GLU A 268 -12.59 -20.58 6.97
N GLN A 269 -12.48 -19.40 7.60
CA GLN A 269 -13.19 -19.04 8.83
C GLN A 269 -12.94 -20.03 9.99
N ASP A 270 -11.75 -20.65 10.01
CA ASP A 270 -11.37 -21.64 11.03
C ASP A 270 -10.75 -20.94 12.26
N PHE A 271 -11.63 -20.41 13.12
CA PHE A 271 -11.21 -19.64 14.30
C PHE A 271 -10.40 -20.47 15.32
N ASP A 272 -10.64 -21.78 15.43
CA ASP A 272 -9.87 -22.66 16.31
C ASP A 272 -8.44 -22.87 15.81
N LYS A 273 -8.24 -22.95 14.48
CA LYS A 273 -6.89 -22.96 13.90
C LYS A 273 -6.22 -21.61 13.96
N LEU A 274 -6.96 -20.50 13.85
CA LEU A 274 -6.40 -19.16 14.00
C LEU A 274 -5.92 -18.91 15.42
N ASP A 275 -6.70 -19.31 16.43
CA ASP A 275 -6.29 -19.22 17.82
C ASP A 275 -4.99 -19.99 18.08
N ARG A 276 -4.92 -21.24 17.59
CA ARG A 276 -3.69 -22.05 17.62
C ARG A 276 -2.53 -21.41 16.85
N PHE A 277 -2.77 -20.86 15.66
CA PHE A 277 -1.75 -20.18 14.85
C PHE A 277 -1.12 -19.02 15.62
N PHE A 278 -1.93 -18.20 16.30
CA PHE A 278 -1.43 -17.10 17.13
C PHE A 278 -0.71 -17.62 18.38
N HIS A 279 -1.28 -18.64 19.05
CA HIS A 279 -0.61 -19.24 20.21
C HIS A 279 0.77 -19.79 19.84
N GLU A 280 0.90 -20.57 18.77
CA GLU A 280 2.17 -21.13 18.31
C GLU A 280 3.15 -20.07 17.76
N SER A 281 2.63 -18.99 17.19
CA SER A 281 3.48 -17.94 16.61
C SER A 281 4.05 -16.99 17.65
N TYR A 282 3.37 -16.79 18.78
CA TYR A 282 3.71 -15.76 19.77
C TYR A 282 3.95 -16.30 21.18
N SER A 283 3.88 -17.61 21.39
CA SER A 283 4.38 -18.24 22.61
C SER A 283 5.88 -18.48 22.47
N ASN A 284 6.67 -17.93 23.39
CA ASN A 284 8.13 -18.07 23.42
C ASN A 284 8.61 -19.53 23.36
#